data_AF-A0A2D8WC04-F1
#
_entry.id   AF-A0A2D8WC04-F1
#
_cell.length_a   1.000
_cell.length_b   1.000
_cell.length_c   1.000
_cell.angle_alpha   90.00
_cell.angle_beta   90.00
_cell.angle_gamma   90.00
#
_symmetry.space_group_name_H-M   'P 1'
#
loop_
_entity.id
_entity.type
_entity.pdbx_description
1 polymer ?
#
loop_
_entity_poly.entity_id
_entity_poly.type
_entity_poly.pdbx_seq_one_letter_code
_entity_poly.pdbx_strand_id
1 'polypeptide(L)'
;MRTKFPFAVMAWMLLASAVNGQIPRYGLSTRVELHMLPAVTSGPLDPTWHPDGSALAYSMRGDIWIQRIGTDQAQAITQGPGYYFEPSWSPDGKWLVLVVDMAGQLDIAVVRPDGSGLRRLTSDSSVDVQPAWTPDGRFVVFASARGRDFDIVRYEIATGAVMTVAGGRGNQFQPAPSPDGLTLAFIAGVTGRLGSGGLWTIPMEGGEPTLVHYEETSYRAAPTWVPDGSALVFASDVAGSYDLATVPSAGGNRVRLTTESLDEFAPAVSPDGRLVAFVGNQDGPTALWVTSRFGGRKEAWQPITPTRLSPLYETATLRGRVLGPDGRTVPARIQIHASDGRGYVPADAFHRVSPAGEIHYFHSAGEFEVMVPAGDVRVEALRGFEWIPADETVSALADQTTTVELRMERLSDPGQSNWVSGDTHVHDLHEGRYGLSQQEFFDQLRADDLHITNDLIHMDGTKIMGRWGDLTGEDYSGSTDDYVLRYTQ
;
A
#
# COMPACT_ATOMS: atom_id res chain seq x y z
N MET A 1 -6.45 -23.41 -29.69
CA MET A 1 -7.41 -22.34 -29.36
C MET A 1 -7.13 -21.89 -27.94
N ARG A 2 -6.45 -20.76 -27.75
CA ARG A 2 -6.22 -20.14 -26.44
C ARG A 2 -7.12 -18.91 -26.39
N THR A 3 -8.24 -19.01 -25.69
CA THR A 3 -9.10 -17.87 -25.38
C THR A 3 -8.36 -16.98 -24.39
N LYS A 4 -7.96 -15.81 -24.88
CA LYS A 4 -7.41 -14.71 -24.09
C LYS A 4 -8.58 -14.10 -23.31
N PHE A 5 -8.49 -14.08 -21.98
CA PHE A 5 -9.35 -13.23 -21.16
C PHE A 5 -9.02 -11.76 -21.48
N PRO A 6 -9.97 -10.95 -21.99
CA PRO A 6 -9.79 -9.51 -22.04
C PRO A 6 -10.19 -8.90 -20.69
N PHE A 7 -9.44 -7.89 -20.25
CA PHE A 7 -9.65 -7.03 -19.08
C PHE A 7 -10.95 -6.20 -19.11
N ALA A 8 -12.01 -6.69 -19.76
CA ALA A 8 -13.32 -6.03 -19.84
C ALA A 8 -14.20 -6.20 -18.59
N VAL A 9 -13.69 -6.87 -17.54
CA VAL A 9 -14.46 -7.15 -16.31
C VAL A 9 -14.57 -5.92 -15.40
N MET A 10 -13.66 -4.94 -15.48
CA MET A 10 -13.72 -3.76 -14.63
C MET A 10 -14.86 -2.79 -15.00
N ALA A 11 -15.25 -2.74 -16.28
CA ALA A 11 -16.34 -1.88 -16.75
C ALA A 11 -17.74 -2.43 -16.42
N TRP A 12 -17.88 -3.74 -16.21
CA TRP A 12 -19.18 -4.36 -15.90
C TRP A 12 -19.59 -4.26 -14.42
N MET A 13 -18.64 -4.13 -13.49
CA MET A 13 -18.96 -3.85 -12.09
C MET A 13 -19.54 -2.45 -11.87
N LEU A 14 -19.21 -1.49 -12.75
CA LEU A 14 -19.71 -0.11 -12.68
C LEU A 14 -21.13 0.08 -13.22
N LEU A 15 -21.66 -0.85 -14.01
CA LEU A 15 -23.02 -0.76 -14.59
C LEU A 15 -24.08 -1.50 -13.77
N ALA A 16 -23.68 -2.41 -12.87
CA ALA A 16 -24.60 -3.09 -11.97
C ALA A 16 -25.00 -2.24 -10.74
N SER A 17 -24.33 -1.11 -10.49
CA SER A 17 -24.58 -0.21 -9.35
C SER A 17 -25.75 0.76 -9.57
N ALA A 18 -26.36 0.79 -10.76
CA ALA A 18 -27.41 1.75 -11.10
C ALA A 18 -28.85 1.29 -10.79
N VAL A 19 -29.04 0.14 -10.12
CA VAL A 19 -30.38 -0.37 -9.75
C VAL A 19 -30.44 -0.64 -8.25
N ASN A 20 -30.64 0.43 -7.45
CA ASN A 20 -31.27 0.45 -6.11
C ASN A 20 -31.06 -0.75 -5.15
N GLY A 21 -29.95 -1.48 -5.25
CA GLY A 21 -29.59 -2.62 -4.43
C GLY A 21 -28.25 -2.32 -3.78
N GLN A 22 -28.23 -2.23 -2.46
CA GLN A 22 -27.00 -2.21 -1.68
C GLN A 22 -26.12 -3.39 -2.14
N ILE A 23 -24.96 -3.07 -2.73
CA ILE A 23 -23.89 -4.03 -3.02
C ILE A 23 -23.51 -4.72 -1.70
N PRO A 24 -23.07 -6.00 -1.67
CA PRO A 24 -22.93 -6.73 -0.41
C PRO A 24 -21.95 -6.03 0.53
N ARG A 25 -22.44 -5.61 1.70
CA ARG A 25 -21.63 -5.09 2.82
C ARG A 25 -20.60 -6.10 3.37
N TYR A 26 -20.61 -7.32 2.81
CA TYR A 26 -19.95 -8.52 3.32
C TYR A 26 -18.82 -9.02 2.40
N GLY A 27 -18.34 -8.20 1.45
CA GLY A 27 -17.20 -8.59 0.61
C GLY A 27 -15.91 -8.79 1.42
N LEU A 28 -15.26 -9.94 1.25
CA LEU A 28 -13.86 -10.15 1.62
C LEU A 28 -12.96 -9.52 0.54
N SER A 29 -11.89 -8.85 0.97
CA SER A 29 -11.02 -8.06 0.09
C SER A 29 -10.38 -8.92 -1.01
N THR A 30 -10.38 -8.38 -2.23
CA THR A 30 -9.74 -8.95 -3.44
C THR A 30 -8.48 -8.19 -3.84
N ARG A 31 -7.98 -7.25 -3.01
CA ARG A 31 -6.85 -6.38 -3.37
C ARG A 31 -5.89 -6.12 -2.22
N VAL A 32 -5.37 -7.17 -1.59
CA VAL A 32 -4.29 -7.02 -0.61
C VAL A 32 -2.93 -6.86 -1.30
N GLU A 33 -2.80 -7.28 -2.55
CA GLU A 33 -1.48 -7.43 -3.15
C GLU A 33 -0.93 -6.17 -3.84
N LEU A 34 -1.79 -5.24 -4.29
CA LEU A 34 -1.46 -3.83 -4.63
C LEU A 34 -0.07 -3.58 -5.25
N HIS A 35 0.36 -4.51 -6.10
CA HIS A 35 1.67 -4.52 -6.72
C HIS A 35 1.81 -3.38 -7.74
N MET A 36 0.69 -2.98 -8.34
CA MET A 36 0.65 -2.06 -9.47
C MET A 36 0.05 -0.70 -9.14
N LEU A 37 -0.84 -0.62 -8.16
CA LEU A 37 -1.57 0.59 -7.80
C LEU A 37 -1.34 0.91 -6.32
N PRO A 38 -1.19 2.20 -5.98
CA PRO A 38 -1.01 2.59 -4.58
C PRO A 38 -2.26 2.30 -3.76
N ALA A 39 -2.08 2.22 -2.45
CA ALA A 39 -3.16 2.07 -1.49
C ALA A 39 -2.84 2.74 -0.17
N VAL A 40 -3.90 3.05 0.56
CA VAL A 40 -3.84 3.67 1.87
C VAL A 40 -3.28 2.67 2.89
N THR A 41 -2.37 3.17 3.73
CA THR A 41 -1.80 2.44 4.86
C THR A 41 -1.90 3.21 6.15
N SER A 42 -1.86 2.47 7.25
CA SER A 42 -1.79 3.00 8.61
C SER A 42 -0.43 3.65 8.92
N GLY A 43 0.66 3.13 8.35
CA GLY A 43 2.03 3.64 8.50
C GLY A 43 2.66 4.15 7.20
N PRO A 44 3.93 4.61 7.27
CA PRO A 44 4.63 5.26 6.15
C PRO A 44 4.92 4.35 4.95
N LEU A 45 4.85 4.94 3.76
CA LEU A 45 5.16 4.31 2.48
C LEU A 45 5.82 5.28 1.49
N ASP A 46 6.44 4.70 0.46
CA ASP A 46 6.98 5.42 -0.71
C ASP A 46 7.88 6.61 -0.32
N PRO A 47 8.94 6.40 0.49
CA PRO A 47 9.77 7.49 0.97
C PRO A 47 10.57 8.15 -0.16
N THR A 48 10.73 9.46 -0.09
CA THR A 48 11.59 10.23 -0.99
C THR A 48 12.37 11.30 -0.23
N TRP A 49 13.64 11.46 -0.56
CA TRP A 49 14.50 12.45 0.08
C TRP A 49 14.23 13.84 -0.48
N HIS A 50 14.14 14.83 0.41
CA HIS A 50 14.31 16.22 0.00
C HIS A 50 15.69 16.37 -0.68
N PRO A 51 15.85 17.17 -1.75
CA PRO A 51 17.10 17.23 -2.53
C PRO A 51 18.34 17.63 -1.74
N ASP A 52 18.18 18.32 -0.60
CA ASP A 52 19.29 18.67 0.31
C ASP A 52 19.63 17.59 1.35
N GLY A 53 18.89 16.47 1.38
CA GLY A 53 19.08 15.36 2.32
C GLY A 53 18.58 15.61 3.75
N SER A 54 17.91 16.72 4.02
CA SER A 54 17.52 17.10 5.39
C SER A 54 16.18 16.53 5.86
N ALA A 55 15.33 16.05 4.95
CA ALA A 55 14.00 15.54 5.25
C ALA A 55 13.60 14.41 4.30
N LEU A 56 12.59 13.64 4.72
CA LEU A 56 11.87 12.66 3.90
C LEU A 56 10.43 13.13 3.70
N ALA A 57 9.89 12.89 2.51
CA ALA A 57 8.44 12.87 2.29
C ALA A 57 7.98 11.43 2.06
N TYR A 58 6.75 11.09 2.47
CA TYR A 58 6.18 9.74 2.35
C TYR A 58 4.65 9.79 2.40
N SER A 59 4.00 8.77 1.86
CA SER A 59 2.54 8.58 1.98
C SER A 59 2.22 7.86 3.30
N MET A 60 1.18 8.29 4.00
CA MET A 60 0.70 7.65 5.24
C MET A 60 -0.70 8.13 5.57
N ARG A 61 -1.61 7.23 5.98
CA ARG A 61 -2.99 7.58 6.39
C ARG A 61 -3.76 8.40 5.36
N GLY A 62 -3.45 8.20 4.08
CA GLY A 62 -4.12 8.87 2.99
C GLY A 62 -3.58 10.25 2.64
N ASP A 63 -2.55 10.74 3.34
CA ASP A 63 -1.93 12.03 3.08
C ASP A 63 -0.43 11.89 2.78
N ILE A 64 0.16 12.92 2.18
CA ILE A 64 1.61 13.08 2.08
C ILE A 64 2.12 13.81 3.32
N TRP A 65 3.15 13.24 3.94
CA TRP A 65 3.80 13.77 5.13
C TRP A 65 5.25 14.13 4.83
N ILE A 66 5.76 15.15 5.51
CA ILE A 66 7.18 15.52 5.52
C ILE A 66 7.71 15.42 6.95
N GLN A 67 8.84 14.75 7.13
CA GLN A 67 9.55 14.63 8.40
C GLN A 67 11.03 14.99 8.23
N ARG A 68 11.54 15.87 9.09
CA ARG A 68 12.96 16.20 9.13
C ARG A 68 13.75 15.06 9.77
N ILE A 69 14.89 14.70 9.19
CA ILE A 69 15.76 13.67 9.76
C ILE A 69 16.23 14.07 11.16
N GLY A 70 16.18 13.13 12.10
CA GLY A 70 16.53 13.34 13.51
C GLY A 70 15.44 14.00 14.34
N THR A 71 14.23 14.20 13.80
CA THR A 71 13.05 14.64 14.54
C THR A 71 11.97 13.57 14.54
N ASP A 72 11.03 13.63 15.47
CA ASP A 72 9.87 12.74 15.60
C ASP A 72 8.55 13.41 15.15
N GLN A 73 8.64 14.60 14.56
CA GLN A 73 7.49 15.38 14.10
C GLN A 73 7.32 15.24 12.60
N ALA A 74 6.12 14.84 12.18
CA ALA A 74 5.72 14.80 10.78
C ALA A 74 4.58 15.79 10.52
N GLN A 75 4.68 16.52 9.41
CA GLN A 75 3.68 17.48 8.98
C GLN A 75 3.00 16.98 7.71
N ALA A 76 1.66 16.92 7.70
CA ALA A 76 0.92 16.65 6.48
C ALA A 76 0.96 17.87 5.55
N ILE A 77 1.03 17.62 4.24
CA ILE A 77 0.99 18.67 3.21
C ILE A 77 -0.21 18.53 2.27
N THR A 78 -1.04 17.51 2.47
CA THR A 78 -2.28 17.27 1.75
C THR A 78 -3.43 17.13 2.74
N GLN A 79 -4.66 17.32 2.24
CA GLN A 79 -5.91 17.15 2.98
C GLN A 79 -7.09 17.06 2.02
N GLY A 80 -8.27 16.76 2.55
CA GLY A 80 -9.53 16.71 1.80
C GLY A 80 -10.03 15.28 1.59
N PRO A 81 -11.07 15.10 0.75
CA PRO A 81 -11.76 13.82 0.63
C PRO A 81 -11.00 12.76 -0.19
N GLY A 82 -9.91 13.15 -0.87
CA GLY A 82 -9.09 12.24 -1.66
C GLY A 82 -7.97 11.57 -0.86
N TYR A 83 -7.35 10.57 -1.47
CA TYR A 83 -6.15 9.91 -0.95
C TYR A 83 -4.92 10.29 -1.78
N TYR A 84 -3.77 10.42 -1.13
CA TYR A 84 -2.54 10.89 -1.76
C TYR A 84 -1.39 9.89 -1.57
N PHE A 85 -0.64 9.62 -2.65
CA PHE A 85 0.37 8.55 -2.69
C PHE A 85 1.63 8.93 -3.46
N GLU A 86 2.67 8.09 -3.33
CA GLU A 86 3.85 8.06 -4.18
C GLU A 86 4.48 9.45 -4.42
N PRO A 87 4.87 10.19 -3.36
CA PRO A 87 5.44 11.51 -3.51
C PRO A 87 6.85 11.46 -4.12
N SER A 88 7.19 12.45 -4.95
CA SER A 88 8.54 12.66 -5.46
C SER A 88 8.89 14.16 -5.46
N TRP A 89 10.04 14.49 -4.89
CA TRP A 89 10.52 15.88 -4.81
C TRP A 89 10.98 16.41 -6.17
N SER A 90 10.65 17.68 -6.45
CA SER A 90 11.31 18.42 -7.52
C SER A 90 12.78 18.63 -7.18
N PRO A 91 13.71 18.69 -8.16
CA PRO A 91 15.14 18.84 -7.92
C PRO A 91 15.51 20.12 -7.16
N ASP A 92 14.66 21.16 -7.25
CA ASP A 92 14.83 22.43 -6.54
C ASP A 92 14.20 22.47 -5.15
N GLY A 93 13.52 21.39 -4.72
CA GLY A 93 12.89 21.26 -3.41
C GLY A 93 11.63 22.13 -3.22
N LYS A 94 11.10 22.75 -4.28
CA LYS A 94 9.95 23.68 -4.16
C LYS A 94 8.59 23.04 -4.41
N TRP A 95 8.58 21.84 -4.98
CA TRP A 95 7.38 21.11 -5.32
C TRP A 95 7.56 19.63 -5.00
N LEU A 96 6.44 18.97 -4.76
CA LEU A 96 6.32 17.53 -4.84
C LEU A 96 5.36 17.22 -5.97
N VAL A 97 5.64 16.15 -6.72
CA VAL A 97 4.63 15.46 -7.54
C VAL A 97 4.12 14.27 -6.74
N LEU A 98 2.85 13.91 -6.91
CA LEU A 98 2.19 12.84 -6.19
C LEU A 98 1.05 12.26 -7.03
N VAL A 99 0.55 11.10 -6.61
CA VAL A 99 -0.72 10.54 -7.11
C VAL A 99 -1.85 11.01 -6.20
N VAL A 100 -2.96 11.41 -6.79
CA VAL A 100 -4.21 11.71 -6.08
C VAL A 100 -5.31 10.77 -6.54
N ASP A 101 -5.99 10.15 -5.58
CA ASP A 101 -7.19 9.35 -5.78
C ASP A 101 -8.42 10.18 -5.43
N MET A 102 -9.26 10.45 -6.42
CA MET A 102 -10.56 11.08 -6.24
C MET A 102 -11.65 10.11 -6.69
N ALA A 103 -12.23 9.38 -5.72
CA ALA A 103 -13.30 8.41 -5.95
C ALA A 103 -12.95 7.31 -6.97
N GLY A 104 -11.75 6.73 -6.83
CA GLY A 104 -11.26 5.60 -7.60
C GLY A 104 -10.51 6.00 -8.88
N GLN A 105 -10.41 7.30 -9.17
CA GLN A 105 -9.63 7.84 -10.28
C GLN A 105 -8.28 8.35 -9.79
N LEU A 106 -7.21 7.69 -10.24
CA LEU A 106 -5.82 8.03 -9.94
C LEU A 106 -5.25 8.98 -10.99
N ASP A 107 -4.92 10.20 -10.57
CA ASP A 107 -4.33 11.25 -11.38
C ASP A 107 -2.98 11.71 -10.82
N ILE A 108 -2.15 12.35 -11.64
CA ILE A 108 -0.92 13.01 -11.19
C ILE A 108 -1.22 14.45 -10.78
N ALA A 109 -0.71 14.88 -9.62
CA ALA A 109 -0.80 16.25 -9.14
C ALA A 109 0.54 16.77 -8.62
N VAL A 110 0.64 18.09 -8.48
CA VAL A 110 1.77 18.76 -7.82
C VAL A 110 1.29 19.62 -6.67
N VAL A 111 2.11 19.72 -5.62
CA VAL A 111 1.85 20.51 -4.40
C VAL A 111 3.15 21.12 -3.89
N ARG A 112 3.07 22.25 -3.17
CA ARG A 112 4.25 22.80 -2.47
C ARG A 112 4.45 22.13 -1.10
N PRO A 113 5.67 22.18 -0.54
CA PRO A 113 5.96 21.62 0.79
C PRO A 113 5.16 22.25 1.94
N ASP A 114 4.61 23.45 1.74
CA ASP A 114 3.72 24.11 2.71
C ASP A 114 2.23 23.73 2.53
N GLY A 115 1.94 22.80 1.61
CA GLY A 115 0.59 22.37 1.25
C GLY A 115 -0.15 23.29 0.29
N SER A 116 0.44 24.42 -0.11
CA SER A 116 -0.17 25.35 -1.06
C SER A 116 -0.01 24.91 -2.51
N GLY A 117 -0.85 25.45 -3.39
CA GLY A 117 -0.67 25.30 -4.84
C GLY A 117 -0.96 23.90 -5.38
N LEU A 118 -1.67 23.06 -4.63
CA LEU A 118 -2.16 21.76 -5.11
C LEU A 118 -2.91 21.93 -6.44
N ARG A 119 -2.42 21.27 -7.49
CA ARG A 119 -3.10 21.22 -8.79
C ARG A 119 -2.82 19.90 -9.50
N ARG A 120 -3.84 19.37 -10.18
CA ARG A 120 -3.65 18.19 -11.04
C ARG A 120 -2.92 18.55 -12.33
N LEU A 121 -2.07 17.63 -12.78
CA LEU A 121 -1.42 17.63 -14.09
C LEU A 121 -2.20 16.79 -15.10
N THR A 122 -2.86 15.73 -14.62
CA THR A 122 -3.75 14.86 -15.42
C THR A 122 -5.15 14.82 -14.84
N SER A 123 -6.13 14.49 -15.68
CA SER A 123 -7.56 14.47 -15.29
C SER A 123 -8.41 13.69 -16.29
N ASP A 124 -7.78 12.82 -17.07
CA ASP A 124 -8.48 12.00 -18.05
C ASP A 124 -8.92 10.67 -17.40
N SER A 125 -9.59 9.80 -18.13
CA SER A 125 -10.11 8.54 -17.56
C SER A 125 -9.05 7.45 -17.36
N SER A 126 -7.79 7.74 -17.67
CA SER A 126 -6.69 6.79 -17.55
C SER A 126 -6.17 6.79 -16.13
N VAL A 127 -5.69 5.64 -15.67
CA VAL A 127 -4.98 5.55 -14.40
C VAL A 127 -3.54 6.01 -14.60
N ASP A 128 -3.13 7.05 -13.88
CA ASP A 128 -1.77 7.56 -13.89
C ASP A 128 -1.13 7.41 -12.49
N VAL A 129 0.04 6.77 -12.42
CA VAL A 129 0.71 6.41 -11.15
C VAL A 129 2.24 6.51 -11.24
N GLN A 130 2.91 6.39 -10.11
CA GLN A 130 4.37 6.30 -9.95
C GLN A 130 5.12 7.49 -10.58
N PRO A 131 4.77 8.74 -10.21
CA PRO A 131 5.41 9.90 -10.80
C PRO A 131 6.83 10.12 -10.26
N ALA A 132 7.74 10.56 -11.13
CA ALA A 132 9.07 10.99 -10.78
C ALA A 132 9.47 12.24 -11.56
N TRP A 133 10.17 13.17 -10.90
CA TRP A 133 10.75 14.33 -11.56
C TRP A 133 11.99 13.96 -12.37
N THR A 134 12.18 14.61 -13.52
CA THR A 134 13.50 14.63 -14.16
C THR A 134 14.46 15.55 -13.38
N PRO A 135 15.78 15.26 -13.35
CA PRO A 135 16.76 16.05 -12.59
C PRO A 135 16.86 17.53 -13.00
N ASP A 136 16.44 17.87 -14.22
CA ASP A 136 16.39 19.24 -14.73
C ASP A 136 15.11 20.00 -14.31
N GLY A 137 14.15 19.33 -13.66
CA GLY A 137 12.88 19.89 -13.21
C GLY A 137 11.91 20.27 -14.35
N ARG A 138 12.21 19.89 -15.60
CA ARG A 138 11.38 20.26 -16.76
C ARG A 138 10.21 19.31 -16.97
N PHE A 139 10.35 18.06 -16.55
CA PHE A 139 9.38 17.01 -16.81
C PHE A 139 9.05 16.20 -15.57
N VAL A 140 7.89 15.58 -15.62
CA VAL A 140 7.49 14.47 -14.76
C VAL A 140 7.32 13.26 -15.65
N VAL A 141 7.91 12.12 -15.27
CA VAL A 141 7.63 10.82 -15.87
C VAL A 141 6.68 10.03 -14.97
N PHE A 142 5.77 9.25 -15.55
CA PHE A 142 4.82 8.41 -14.80
C PHE A 142 4.32 7.24 -15.65
N ALA A 143 3.82 6.20 -15.01
CA ALA A 143 3.14 5.09 -15.67
C ALA A 143 1.67 5.45 -15.93
N SER A 144 1.19 5.20 -17.15
CA SER A 144 -0.13 5.64 -17.60
C SER A 144 -0.87 4.53 -18.34
N ALA A 145 -2.13 4.29 -17.96
CA ALA A 145 -3.03 3.32 -18.58
C ALA A 145 -3.86 3.91 -19.74
N ARG A 146 -3.31 4.89 -20.47
CA ARG A 146 -3.94 5.47 -21.69
C ARG A 146 -4.07 4.47 -22.83
N GLY A 147 -3.15 3.51 -22.88
CA GLY A 147 -3.09 2.44 -23.86
C GLY A 147 -3.90 1.20 -23.44
N ARG A 148 -3.54 0.05 -24.01
CA ARG A 148 -4.10 -1.25 -23.56
C ARG A 148 -3.41 -1.75 -22.29
N ASP A 149 -2.12 -1.47 -22.19
CA ASP A 149 -1.22 -1.84 -21.10
C ASP A 149 -0.67 -0.52 -20.50
N PHE A 150 0.00 -0.56 -19.34
CA PHE A 150 0.65 0.64 -18.79
C PHE A 150 1.91 0.98 -19.61
N ASP A 151 1.97 2.19 -20.15
CA ASP A 151 3.17 2.76 -20.78
C ASP A 151 3.79 3.81 -19.83
N ILE A 152 5.10 4.04 -19.92
CA ILE A 152 5.73 5.19 -19.25
C ILE A 152 5.72 6.40 -20.18
N VAL A 153 5.15 7.48 -19.70
CA VAL A 153 5.07 8.76 -20.40
C VAL A 153 5.86 9.84 -19.67
N ARG A 154 6.27 10.87 -20.41
CA ARG A 154 6.89 12.10 -19.94
C ARG A 154 5.97 13.28 -20.20
N TYR A 155 5.67 14.04 -19.17
CA TYR A 155 4.85 15.25 -19.19
C TYR A 155 5.73 16.49 -19.00
N GLU A 156 5.63 17.46 -19.90
CA GLU A 156 6.34 18.73 -19.81
C GLU A 156 5.57 19.74 -18.95
N ILE A 157 6.17 20.20 -17.85
CA ILE A 157 5.51 21.07 -16.87
C ILE A 157 5.03 22.39 -17.47
N ALA A 158 5.80 22.96 -18.40
CA ALA A 158 5.53 24.28 -18.95
C ALA A 158 4.38 24.29 -19.97
N THR A 159 4.20 23.20 -20.73
CA THR A 159 3.30 23.15 -21.89
C THR A 159 2.15 22.17 -21.71
N GLY A 160 2.30 21.18 -20.82
CA GLY A 160 1.41 20.04 -20.70
C GLY A 160 1.56 19.00 -21.82
N ALA A 161 2.60 19.13 -22.66
CA ALA A 161 2.87 18.15 -23.72
C ALA A 161 3.24 16.79 -23.11
N VAL A 162 2.71 15.71 -23.70
CA VAL A 162 2.98 14.34 -23.26
C VAL A 162 3.61 13.52 -24.39
N MET A 163 4.63 12.75 -24.04
CA MET A 163 5.36 11.84 -24.93
C MET A 163 5.50 10.47 -24.27
N THR A 164 5.26 9.38 -24.99
CA THR A 164 5.61 8.04 -24.52
C THR A 164 7.13 7.84 -24.59
N VAL A 165 7.74 7.45 -23.46
CA VAL A 165 9.19 7.15 -23.36
C VAL A 165 9.42 5.66 -23.54
N ALA A 166 8.67 4.83 -22.80
CA ALA A 166 8.71 3.38 -22.90
C ALA A 166 7.28 2.86 -23.06
N GLY A 167 7.02 2.13 -24.13
CA GLY A 167 5.71 1.53 -24.38
C GLY A 167 5.83 0.18 -25.07
N GLY A 168 4.73 -0.55 -25.20
CA GLY A 168 4.72 -1.79 -25.97
C GLY A 168 3.67 -2.81 -25.52
N ARG A 169 4.03 -4.09 -25.59
CA ARG A 169 3.20 -5.18 -25.06
C ARG A 169 3.59 -5.45 -23.61
N GLY A 170 2.58 -5.54 -22.75
CA GLY A 170 2.79 -5.72 -21.31
C GLY A 170 3.01 -4.38 -20.62
N ASN A 171 3.10 -4.40 -19.30
CA ASN A 171 3.16 -3.18 -18.50
C ASN A 171 4.59 -2.67 -18.33
N GLN A 172 4.74 -1.35 -18.33
CA GLN A 172 5.95 -0.61 -17.96
C GLN A 172 5.64 0.20 -16.70
N PHE A 173 6.38 -0.05 -15.63
CA PHE A 173 6.14 0.53 -14.31
C PHE A 173 7.42 1.07 -13.68
N GLN A 174 7.24 1.83 -12.60
CA GLN A 174 8.27 2.35 -11.69
C GLN A 174 9.38 3.12 -12.43
N PRO A 175 9.01 4.19 -13.14
CA PRO A 175 9.98 5.02 -13.85
C PRO A 175 10.94 5.69 -12.87
N ALA A 176 12.24 5.53 -13.11
CA ALA A 176 13.31 6.16 -12.34
C ALA A 176 14.30 6.86 -13.28
N PRO A 177 14.19 8.17 -13.47
CA PRO A 177 15.17 8.95 -14.24
C PRO A 177 16.57 8.85 -13.64
N SER A 178 17.58 8.69 -14.49
CA SER A 178 18.99 8.72 -14.07
C SER A 178 19.37 10.11 -13.56
N PRO A 179 20.41 10.25 -12.71
CA PRO A 179 20.82 11.55 -12.16
C PRO A 179 21.22 12.59 -13.21
N ASP A 180 21.67 12.16 -14.39
CA ASP A 180 21.98 13.02 -15.52
C ASP A 180 20.76 13.35 -16.42
N GLY A 181 19.62 12.71 -16.18
CA GLY A 181 18.36 12.89 -16.92
C GLY A 181 18.34 12.27 -18.31
N LEU A 182 19.39 11.56 -18.72
CA LEU A 182 19.52 11.02 -20.09
C LEU A 182 18.93 9.62 -20.26
N THR A 183 18.79 8.88 -19.16
CA THR A 183 18.35 7.48 -19.14
C THR A 183 17.18 7.32 -18.18
N LEU A 184 16.28 6.39 -18.47
CA LEU A 184 15.18 5.99 -17.60
C LEU A 184 15.37 4.52 -17.23
N ALA A 185 15.43 4.20 -15.93
CA ALA A 185 15.25 2.84 -15.45
C ALA A 185 13.75 2.55 -15.22
N PHE A 186 13.33 1.30 -15.43
CA PHE A 186 11.93 0.89 -15.27
C PHE A 186 11.79 -0.63 -15.15
N ILE A 187 10.60 -1.09 -14.73
CA ILE A 187 10.23 -2.50 -14.66
C ILE A 187 9.32 -2.87 -15.82
N ALA A 188 9.65 -3.96 -16.53
CA ALA A 188 8.82 -4.49 -17.61
C ALA A 188 9.07 -5.98 -17.86
N GLY A 189 8.05 -6.66 -18.38
CA GLY A 189 8.11 -8.08 -18.75
C GLY A 189 9.25 -8.40 -19.74
N VAL A 190 9.85 -9.59 -19.59
CA VAL A 190 10.88 -10.07 -20.53
C VAL A 190 10.24 -11.01 -21.55
N THR A 191 10.39 -10.69 -22.84
CA THR A 191 9.83 -11.52 -23.92
C THR A 191 10.31 -12.97 -23.81
N GLY A 192 9.36 -13.91 -23.84
CA GLY A 192 9.63 -15.34 -23.71
C GLY A 192 9.79 -15.84 -22.27
N ARG A 193 9.69 -14.96 -21.27
CA ARG A 193 9.60 -15.31 -19.85
C ARG A 193 8.20 -15.00 -19.31
N LEU A 194 7.73 -15.84 -18.40
CA LEU A 194 6.53 -15.57 -17.61
C LEU A 194 6.94 -14.76 -16.39
N GLY A 195 6.07 -13.85 -15.95
CA GLY A 195 6.24 -13.11 -14.69
C GLY A 195 6.00 -11.60 -14.79
N SER A 196 6.22 -10.94 -13.66
CA SER A 196 6.15 -9.50 -13.39
C SER A 196 7.24 -8.67 -14.07
N GLY A 197 8.38 -9.26 -14.44
CA GLY A 197 9.33 -8.61 -15.34
C GLY A 197 10.63 -8.11 -14.70
N GLY A 198 11.59 -7.81 -15.57
CA GLY A 198 12.95 -7.43 -15.19
C GLY A 198 13.17 -5.93 -15.08
N LEU A 199 14.37 -5.56 -14.65
CA LEU A 199 14.87 -4.20 -14.58
C LEU A 199 15.52 -3.81 -15.91
N TRP A 200 15.00 -2.77 -16.54
CA TRP A 200 15.43 -2.27 -17.83
C TRP A 200 15.91 -0.82 -17.73
N THR A 201 16.69 -0.41 -18.72
CA THR A 201 17.01 0.99 -18.99
C THR A 201 16.67 1.35 -20.43
N ILE A 202 16.33 2.61 -20.68
CA ILE A 202 16.04 3.16 -22.02
C ILE A 202 16.49 4.63 -22.08
N PRO A 203 16.95 5.15 -23.23
CA PRO A 203 17.16 6.59 -23.36
C PRO A 203 15.88 7.39 -23.07
N MET A 204 16.00 8.54 -22.41
CA MET A 204 14.85 9.37 -22.03
C MET A 204 14.05 9.90 -23.23
N GLU A 205 14.69 10.02 -24.40
CA GLU A 205 14.05 10.39 -25.66
C GLU A 205 13.41 9.19 -26.40
N GLY A 206 13.39 8.01 -25.77
CA GLY A 206 12.94 6.76 -26.37
C GLY A 206 14.04 6.03 -27.15
N GLY A 207 13.74 4.79 -27.56
CA GLY A 207 14.68 3.94 -28.28
C GLY A 207 14.57 2.48 -27.87
N GLU A 208 15.65 1.72 -28.08
CA GLU A 208 15.71 0.31 -27.70
C GLU A 208 16.06 0.16 -26.21
N PRO A 209 15.25 -0.55 -25.41
CA PRO A 209 15.55 -0.79 -24.01
C PRO A 209 16.63 -1.88 -23.83
N THR A 210 17.46 -1.71 -22.80
CA THR A 210 18.52 -2.66 -22.40
C THR A 210 18.15 -3.31 -21.07
N LEU A 211 18.16 -4.65 -21.03
CA LEU A 211 17.93 -5.41 -19.80
C LEU A 211 19.16 -5.27 -18.89
N VAL A 212 18.98 -4.70 -17.70
CA VAL A 212 20.04 -4.56 -16.68
C VAL A 212 20.13 -5.84 -15.86
N HIS A 213 18.97 -6.33 -15.40
CA HIS A 213 18.87 -7.49 -14.52
C HIS A 213 17.49 -8.13 -14.66
N TYR A 214 17.44 -9.47 -14.63
CA TYR A 214 16.17 -10.19 -14.62
C TYR A 214 15.91 -10.80 -13.27
N GLU A 215 14.75 -10.48 -12.71
CA GLU A 215 14.25 -11.03 -11.47
C GLU A 215 12.76 -10.80 -11.39
N GLU A 216 12.02 -11.76 -10.85
CA GLU A 216 10.60 -11.59 -10.58
C GLU A 216 10.42 -10.89 -9.24
N THR A 217 9.69 -9.77 -9.26
CA THR A 217 9.56 -8.87 -8.10
C THR A 217 8.11 -8.42 -7.91
N SER A 218 7.14 -9.12 -8.51
CA SER A 218 5.73 -8.73 -8.54
C SER A 218 5.52 -7.23 -8.76
N TYR A 219 6.29 -6.60 -9.66
CA TYR A 219 6.27 -5.15 -9.89
C TYR A 219 6.51 -4.27 -8.64
N ARG A 220 7.25 -4.74 -7.63
CA ARG A 220 7.60 -4.04 -6.37
C ARG A 220 9.08 -3.70 -6.23
N ALA A 221 9.88 -3.90 -7.28
CA ALA A 221 11.31 -3.63 -7.24
C ALA A 221 11.63 -2.16 -6.86
N ALA A 222 10.83 -1.20 -7.31
CA ALA A 222 10.99 0.24 -7.07
C ALA A 222 12.44 0.70 -7.23
N PRO A 223 13.04 0.54 -8.43
CA PRO A 223 14.45 0.85 -8.65
C PRO A 223 14.73 2.34 -8.44
N THR A 224 15.83 2.66 -7.75
CA THR A 224 16.34 4.02 -7.57
C THR A 224 17.82 4.08 -7.92
N TRP A 225 18.26 5.17 -8.55
CA TRP A 225 19.66 5.36 -8.91
C TRP A 225 20.51 5.74 -7.71
N VAL A 226 21.75 5.27 -7.70
CA VAL A 226 22.83 5.90 -6.90
C VAL A 226 23.15 7.26 -7.55
N PRO A 227 23.45 8.34 -6.78
CA PRO A 227 23.60 9.68 -7.33
C PRO A 227 24.68 9.85 -8.41
N ASP A 228 25.67 8.96 -8.46
CA ASP A 228 26.72 8.96 -9.49
C ASP A 228 26.33 8.19 -10.78
N GLY A 229 25.12 7.60 -10.83
CA GLY A 229 24.61 6.84 -11.96
C GLY A 229 25.23 5.45 -12.14
N SER A 230 26.12 5.02 -11.24
CA SER A 230 26.88 3.77 -11.40
C SER A 230 26.07 2.49 -11.13
N ALA A 231 24.99 2.60 -10.37
CA ALA A 231 24.20 1.46 -9.92
C ALA A 231 22.75 1.85 -9.62
N LEU A 232 21.89 0.82 -9.53
CA LEU A 232 20.51 0.88 -9.08
C LEU A 232 20.38 0.14 -7.74
N VAL A 233 19.57 0.65 -6.83
CA VAL A 233 19.11 -0.03 -5.62
C VAL A 233 17.64 -0.38 -5.82
N PHE A 234 17.23 -1.58 -5.43
CA PHE A 234 15.87 -2.10 -5.65
C PHE A 234 15.51 -3.14 -4.61
N ALA A 235 14.21 -3.43 -4.46
CA ALA A 235 13.69 -4.54 -3.65
C ALA A 235 13.72 -5.85 -4.45
N SER A 236 14.39 -6.86 -3.92
CA SER A 236 14.70 -8.15 -4.54
C SER A 236 14.00 -9.27 -3.78
N ASP A 237 13.25 -10.12 -4.45
CA ASP A 237 12.46 -11.19 -3.83
C ASP A 237 13.12 -12.58 -3.89
N VAL A 238 14.36 -12.67 -4.39
CA VAL A 238 15.02 -13.99 -4.58
C VAL A 238 15.22 -14.78 -3.29
N ALA A 239 15.22 -14.12 -2.12
CA ALA A 239 15.37 -14.81 -0.85
C ALA A 239 14.06 -15.41 -0.32
N GLY A 240 12.93 -15.19 -0.98
CA GLY A 240 11.58 -15.55 -0.52
C GLY A 240 10.89 -14.42 0.25
N SER A 241 11.67 -13.49 0.80
CA SER A 241 11.23 -12.17 1.24
C SER A 241 11.86 -11.09 0.37
N TYR A 242 11.26 -9.90 0.36
CA TYR A 242 11.92 -8.75 -0.25
C TYR A 242 13.11 -8.30 0.60
N ASP A 243 14.29 -8.24 0.00
CA ASP A 243 15.46 -7.57 0.56
C ASP A 243 15.85 -6.40 -0.32
N LEU A 244 16.53 -5.42 0.24
CA LEU A 244 17.24 -4.44 -0.58
C LEU A 244 18.43 -5.11 -1.28
N ALA A 245 18.58 -4.82 -2.56
CA ALA A 245 19.71 -5.23 -3.36
C ALA A 245 20.21 -4.08 -4.23
N THR A 246 21.45 -4.20 -4.73
CA THR A 246 22.01 -3.27 -5.70
C THR A 246 22.59 -3.99 -6.91
N VAL A 247 22.50 -3.38 -8.09
CA VAL A 247 23.06 -3.90 -9.34
C VAL A 247 23.73 -2.77 -10.12
N PRO A 248 24.89 -3.00 -10.76
CA PRO A 248 25.50 -2.01 -11.65
C PRO A 248 24.52 -1.59 -12.75
N SER A 249 24.52 -0.31 -13.13
CA SER A 249 23.62 0.21 -14.17
C SER A 249 23.92 -0.36 -15.56
N ALA A 250 25.16 -0.80 -15.78
CA ALA A 250 25.57 -1.53 -16.98
C ALA A 250 25.12 -3.01 -17.00
N GLY A 251 24.45 -3.48 -15.95
CA GLY A 251 24.00 -4.86 -15.77
C GLY A 251 25.03 -5.76 -15.06
N GLY A 252 24.60 -6.98 -14.74
CA GLY A 252 25.42 -7.99 -14.09
C GLY A 252 24.77 -8.57 -12.83
N ASN A 253 25.59 -9.14 -11.95
CA ASN A 253 25.10 -9.74 -10.71
C ASN A 253 24.73 -8.67 -9.68
N ARG A 254 23.56 -8.82 -9.07
CA ARG A 254 23.18 -8.02 -7.91
C ARG A 254 23.93 -8.43 -6.64
N VAL A 255 24.03 -7.50 -5.70
CA VAL A 255 24.51 -7.72 -4.34
C VAL A 255 23.35 -7.46 -3.37
N ARG A 256 23.08 -8.42 -2.49
CA ARG A 256 22.08 -8.30 -1.41
C ARG A 256 22.61 -7.36 -0.32
N LEU A 257 21.77 -6.45 0.17
CA LEU A 257 22.11 -5.40 1.15
C LEU A 257 21.47 -5.68 2.53
N THR A 258 20.24 -6.18 2.57
CA THR A 258 19.54 -6.56 3.82
C THR A 258 19.29 -8.07 3.85
N THR A 259 19.03 -8.63 5.03
CA THR A 259 18.93 -10.09 5.21
C THR A 259 17.89 -10.54 6.25
N GLU A 260 16.85 -9.75 6.51
CA GLU A 260 15.87 -10.14 7.52
C GLU A 260 14.86 -11.15 6.95
N SER A 261 14.05 -11.74 7.83
CA SER A 261 13.07 -12.77 7.45
C SER A 261 11.77 -12.21 6.88
N LEU A 262 11.55 -10.90 6.99
CA LEU A 262 10.37 -10.20 6.48
C LEU A 262 10.80 -9.22 5.38
N ASP A 263 9.89 -8.41 4.87
CA ASP A 263 10.12 -7.61 3.66
C ASP A 263 10.80 -6.26 3.97
N GLU A 264 11.75 -5.88 3.11
CA GLU A 264 12.27 -4.53 2.94
C GLU A 264 12.06 -4.06 1.50
N PHE A 265 11.38 -2.92 1.32
CA PHE A 265 10.95 -2.44 0.02
C PHE A 265 10.86 -0.92 -0.07
N ALA A 266 10.51 -0.41 -1.26
CA ALA A 266 10.45 1.03 -1.57
C ALA A 266 11.74 1.79 -1.19
N PRO A 267 12.92 1.38 -1.71
CA PRO A 267 14.17 2.04 -1.39
C PRO A 267 14.26 3.45 -1.99
N ALA A 268 14.84 4.38 -1.25
CA ALA A 268 15.20 5.72 -1.70
C ALA A 268 16.60 6.08 -1.23
N VAL A 269 17.52 6.27 -2.18
CA VAL A 269 18.91 6.61 -1.89
C VAL A 269 19.01 8.10 -1.56
N SER A 270 19.77 8.45 -0.52
CA SER A 270 19.98 9.85 -0.14
C SER A 270 20.74 10.63 -1.23
N PRO A 271 20.53 11.96 -1.36
CA PRO A 271 21.18 12.77 -2.40
C PRO A 271 22.72 12.73 -2.37
N ASP A 272 23.30 12.51 -1.19
CA ASP A 272 24.76 12.35 -1.01
C ASP A 272 25.27 10.92 -1.25
N GLY A 273 24.36 9.97 -1.52
CA GLY A 273 24.67 8.58 -1.81
C GLY A 273 25.20 7.79 -0.61
N ARG A 274 24.98 8.25 0.63
CA ARG A 274 25.48 7.57 1.84
C ARG A 274 24.46 6.63 2.46
N LEU A 275 23.17 6.97 2.35
CA LEU A 275 22.09 6.29 3.04
C LEU A 275 21.05 5.75 2.05
N VAL A 276 20.28 4.77 2.50
CA VAL A 276 19.04 4.32 1.86
C VAL A 276 17.93 4.38 2.90
N ALA A 277 16.85 5.09 2.57
CA ALA A 277 15.58 5.02 3.28
C ALA A 277 14.75 3.90 2.65
N PHE A 278 13.97 3.17 3.45
CA PHE A 278 13.15 2.08 2.96
C PHE A 278 12.04 1.75 3.95
N VAL A 279 11.03 1.02 3.48
CA VAL A 279 9.95 0.50 4.31
C VAL A 279 10.28 -0.94 4.70
N GLY A 280 10.13 -1.25 5.99
CA GLY A 280 10.20 -2.61 6.52
C GLY A 280 8.95 -2.95 7.32
N ASN A 281 8.57 -4.22 7.37
CA ASN A 281 7.41 -4.73 8.12
C ASN A 281 7.80 -5.57 9.35
N GLN A 282 9.00 -5.34 9.89
CA GLN A 282 9.54 -6.07 11.05
C GLN A 282 9.00 -5.57 12.40
N ASP A 283 8.51 -4.33 12.47
CA ASP A 283 8.02 -3.68 13.69
C ASP A 283 6.61 -3.08 13.51
N GLY A 284 5.78 -3.74 12.70
CA GLY A 284 4.42 -3.32 12.35
C GLY A 284 4.14 -3.44 10.86
N PRO A 285 2.93 -3.05 10.41
CA PRO A 285 2.51 -3.22 9.02
C PRO A 285 3.46 -2.53 8.03
N THR A 286 3.88 -1.31 8.34
CA THR A 286 4.83 -0.53 7.53
C THR A 286 5.58 0.44 8.43
N ALA A 287 6.90 0.28 8.52
CA ALA A 287 7.79 1.15 9.31
C ALA A 287 8.89 1.73 8.41
N LEU A 288 9.20 3.01 8.60
CA LEU A 288 10.24 3.70 7.82
C LEU A 288 11.60 3.58 8.52
N TRP A 289 12.61 3.18 7.76
CA TRP A 289 13.96 2.97 8.24
C TRP A 289 14.97 3.69 7.36
N VAL A 290 16.13 3.99 7.93
CA VAL A 290 17.31 4.45 7.20
C VAL A 290 18.51 3.60 7.61
N THR A 291 19.31 3.19 6.64
CA THR A 291 20.59 2.49 6.88
C THR A 291 21.66 2.98 5.90
N SER A 292 22.90 2.52 6.09
CA SER A 292 23.98 2.70 5.12
C SER A 292 23.53 2.20 3.74
N ARG A 293 23.89 2.88 2.65
CA ARG A 293 23.58 2.39 1.29
C ARG A 293 24.20 1.03 0.96
N PHE A 294 25.14 0.57 1.78
CA PHE A 294 25.77 -0.76 1.67
C PHE A 294 25.04 -1.83 2.48
N GLY A 295 23.91 -1.47 3.11
CA GLY A 295 23.07 -2.37 3.86
C GLY A 295 23.62 -2.70 5.25
N GLY A 296 23.19 -3.86 5.75
CA GLY A 296 23.42 -4.34 7.10
C GLY A 296 22.19 -5.05 7.66
N ARG A 297 22.38 -5.73 8.78
CA ARG A 297 21.28 -6.34 9.55
C ARG A 297 20.46 -5.27 10.28
N LYS A 298 19.27 -5.65 10.75
CA LYS A 298 18.32 -4.76 11.45
C LYS A 298 18.95 -3.95 12.57
N GLU A 299 19.95 -4.47 13.29
CA GLU A 299 20.60 -3.74 14.40
C GLU A 299 21.35 -2.48 13.95
N ALA A 300 21.69 -2.36 12.66
CA ALA A 300 22.32 -1.18 12.09
C ALA A 300 21.32 -0.14 11.58
N TRP A 301 20.03 -0.46 11.53
CA TRP A 301 19.00 0.39 10.95
C TRP A 301 18.52 1.43 11.95
N GLN A 302 18.24 2.62 11.46
CA GLN A 302 17.73 3.74 12.24
C GLN A 302 16.25 3.95 11.91
N PRO A 303 15.34 3.84 12.89
CA PRO A 303 13.92 4.06 12.63
C PRO A 303 13.64 5.55 12.41
N ILE A 304 12.75 5.85 11.47
CA ILE A 304 12.15 7.17 11.26
C ILE A 304 10.69 7.08 11.71
N THR A 305 10.48 7.24 13.02
CA THR A 305 9.15 7.07 13.64
C THR A 305 8.53 8.43 13.95
N PRO A 306 7.44 8.83 13.28
CA PRO A 306 6.71 10.02 13.65
C PRO A 306 5.84 9.73 14.89
N THR A 307 6.13 10.38 16.01
CA THR A 307 5.30 10.30 17.24
C THR A 307 4.42 11.54 17.41
N ARG A 308 4.79 12.65 16.76
CA ARG A 308 4.04 13.91 16.76
C ARG A 308 3.54 14.22 15.35
N LEU A 309 2.27 13.97 15.12
CA LEU A 309 1.62 14.23 13.84
C LEU A 309 1.01 15.64 13.83
N SER A 310 1.26 16.41 12.77
CA SER A 310 0.68 17.72 12.52
C SER A 310 -0.11 17.71 11.20
N PRO A 311 -1.37 17.22 11.21
CA PRO A 311 -2.26 17.29 10.06
C PRO A 311 -2.66 18.73 9.72
N LEU A 312 -3.24 18.95 8.53
CA LEU A 312 -3.72 20.26 8.08
C LEU A 312 -5.15 20.60 8.56
N TYR A 313 -5.73 19.74 9.39
CA TYR A 313 -7.09 19.82 9.92
C TYR A 313 -7.08 19.55 11.42
N GLU A 314 -8.09 20.05 12.14
CA GLU A 314 -8.29 19.74 13.55
C GLU A 314 -8.58 18.25 13.73
N THR A 315 -8.02 17.64 14.77
CA THR A 315 -8.18 16.20 15.03
C THR A 315 -8.83 15.92 16.37
N ALA A 316 -9.34 14.72 16.49
CA ALA A 316 -9.87 14.13 17.72
C ALA A 316 -9.36 12.70 17.85
N THR A 317 -9.35 12.18 19.08
CA THR A 317 -9.09 10.76 19.36
C THR A 317 -10.41 10.03 19.52
N LEU A 318 -10.63 8.98 18.73
CA LEU A 318 -11.78 8.10 18.87
C LEU A 318 -11.35 6.81 19.61
N ARG A 319 -12.03 6.49 20.71
CA ARG A 319 -11.87 5.22 21.45
C ARG A 319 -13.11 4.36 21.26
N GLY A 320 -12.96 3.24 20.58
CA GLY A 320 -14.07 2.33 20.32
C GLY A 320 -14.03 1.09 21.19
N ARG A 321 -15.22 0.60 21.56
CA ARG A 321 -15.42 -0.72 22.16
C ARG A 321 -16.57 -1.43 21.46
N VAL A 322 -16.37 -2.69 21.09
CA VAL A 322 -17.41 -3.55 20.51
C VAL A 322 -17.83 -4.55 21.57
N LEU A 323 -19.10 -4.51 21.95
CA LEU A 323 -19.63 -5.29 23.08
C LEU A 323 -20.64 -6.31 22.57
N GLY A 324 -20.53 -7.55 23.07
CA GLY A 324 -21.55 -8.58 22.87
C GLY A 324 -22.75 -8.41 23.82
N PRO A 325 -23.79 -9.27 23.70
CA PRO A 325 -24.98 -9.24 24.57
C PRO A 325 -24.68 -9.39 26.06
N ASP A 326 -23.57 -10.05 26.42
CA ASP A 326 -23.12 -10.22 27.81
C ASP A 326 -22.33 -9.01 28.35
N GLY A 327 -22.17 -7.97 27.54
CA GLY A 327 -21.43 -6.75 27.87
C GLY A 327 -19.91 -6.90 27.82
N ARG A 328 -19.38 -8.04 27.38
CA ARG A 328 -17.94 -8.24 27.19
C ARG A 328 -17.52 -7.78 25.80
N THR A 329 -16.24 -7.42 25.66
CA THR A 329 -15.67 -7.07 24.38
C THR A 329 -15.63 -8.27 23.45
N VAL A 330 -16.02 -8.09 22.20
CA VAL A 330 -15.96 -9.11 21.16
C VAL A 330 -15.10 -8.63 19.99
N PRO A 331 -14.25 -9.49 19.39
CA PRO A 331 -13.52 -9.12 18.19
C PRO A 331 -14.48 -8.75 17.06
N ALA A 332 -14.10 -7.83 16.20
CA ALA A 332 -14.94 -7.43 15.08
C ALA A 332 -14.12 -6.76 13.98
N ARG A 333 -14.66 -6.79 12.77
CA ARG A 333 -14.25 -5.93 11.68
C ARG A 333 -14.86 -4.54 11.90
N ILE A 334 -14.04 -3.50 11.83
CA ILE A 334 -14.43 -2.11 12.08
C ILE A 334 -14.29 -1.30 10.79
N GLN A 335 -15.30 -0.50 10.48
CA GLN A 335 -15.29 0.53 9.45
C GLN A 335 -15.47 1.88 10.13
N ILE A 336 -14.66 2.86 9.74
CA ILE A 336 -14.72 4.23 10.27
C ILE A 336 -14.82 5.17 9.11
N HIS A 337 -15.90 5.95 9.02
CA HIS A 337 -16.11 7.00 8.04
C HIS A 337 -16.11 8.34 8.78
N ALA A 338 -15.07 9.15 8.55
CA ALA A 338 -14.91 10.43 9.23
C ALA A 338 -15.53 11.61 8.46
N SER A 339 -15.49 12.79 9.08
CA SER A 339 -16.14 14.02 8.61
C SER A 339 -15.58 14.55 7.29
N ASP A 340 -14.37 14.16 6.90
CA ASP A 340 -13.74 14.48 5.62
C ASP A 340 -14.16 13.53 4.48
N GLY A 341 -14.99 12.52 4.79
CA GLY A 341 -15.46 11.50 3.84
C GLY A 341 -14.52 10.30 3.70
N ARG A 342 -13.41 10.23 4.45
CA ARG A 342 -12.40 9.17 4.33
C ARG A 342 -12.55 8.08 5.38
N GLY A 343 -12.02 6.91 5.04
CA GLY A 343 -11.78 5.78 5.92
C GLY A 343 -10.53 5.92 6.79
N TYR A 344 -10.64 5.63 8.09
CA TYR A 344 -9.52 5.69 9.06
C TYR A 344 -9.31 4.38 9.81
N VAL A 345 -8.05 4.05 10.11
CA VAL A 345 -7.67 2.86 10.90
C VAL A 345 -6.58 3.22 11.92
N PRO A 346 -6.44 2.44 13.02
CA PRO A 346 -5.34 2.59 13.97
C PRO A 346 -3.94 2.49 13.32
N ALA A 347 -2.93 3.05 13.98
CA ALA A 347 -1.55 3.15 13.45
C ALA A 347 -0.88 1.79 13.17
N ASP A 348 -1.24 0.81 13.97
CA ASP A 348 -0.74 -0.57 14.00
C ASP A 348 -1.69 -1.54 13.29
N ALA A 349 -2.87 -1.06 12.86
CA ALA A 349 -3.86 -1.90 12.20
C ALA A 349 -3.54 -2.11 10.72
N PHE A 350 -4.02 -3.23 10.19
CA PHE A 350 -3.96 -3.48 8.76
C PHE A 350 -5.10 -2.74 8.04
N HIS A 351 -4.75 -1.70 7.27
CA HIS A 351 -5.72 -0.94 6.46
C HIS A 351 -6.13 -1.76 5.24
N ARG A 352 -7.36 -2.26 5.25
CA ARG A 352 -7.93 -3.00 4.11
C ARG A 352 -8.91 -2.12 3.36
N VAL A 353 -8.88 -2.23 2.03
CA VAL A 353 -9.80 -1.54 1.12
C VAL A 353 -10.51 -2.58 0.25
N SER A 354 -11.84 -2.56 0.24
CA SER A 354 -12.66 -3.40 -0.64
C SER A 354 -13.07 -2.63 -1.90
N PRO A 355 -12.81 -3.16 -3.12
CA PRO A 355 -13.13 -2.47 -4.37
C PRO A 355 -14.64 -2.32 -4.64
N ALA A 356 -15.48 -3.19 -4.05
CA ALA A 356 -16.92 -3.24 -4.34
C ALA A 356 -17.73 -2.08 -3.70
N GLY A 357 -17.06 -1.07 -3.17
CA GLY A 357 -17.69 0.12 -2.57
C GLY A 357 -16.70 1.01 -1.82
N GLU A 358 -15.40 0.91 -2.12
CA GLU A 358 -14.31 1.63 -1.43
C GLU A 358 -14.42 1.52 0.10
N ILE A 359 -14.74 0.32 0.59
CA ILE A 359 -14.94 0.10 2.02
C ILE A 359 -13.56 -0.03 2.68
N HIS A 360 -13.25 0.93 3.55
CA HIS A 360 -12.05 0.91 4.39
C HIS A 360 -12.35 0.25 5.72
N TYR A 361 -11.55 -0.76 6.09
CA TYR A 361 -11.76 -1.48 7.32
C TYR A 361 -10.46 -2.00 7.93
N PHE A 362 -10.55 -2.40 9.19
CA PHE A 362 -9.52 -3.12 9.93
C PHE A 362 -10.18 -4.13 10.87
N HIS A 363 -9.39 -5.04 11.43
CA HIS A 363 -9.85 -5.98 12.44
C HIS A 363 -9.39 -5.53 13.84
N SER A 364 -10.26 -5.66 14.82
CA SER A 364 -9.99 -5.33 16.22
C SER A 364 -10.34 -6.51 17.11
N ALA A 365 -9.62 -6.65 18.23
CA ALA A 365 -9.96 -7.58 19.30
C ALA A 365 -11.19 -7.14 20.13
N GLY A 366 -11.83 -6.02 19.75
CA GLY A 366 -13.02 -5.45 20.39
C GLY A 366 -12.76 -4.09 21.04
N GLU A 367 -11.52 -3.61 21.05
CA GLU A 367 -11.15 -2.26 21.45
C GLU A 367 -10.20 -1.65 20.42
N PHE A 368 -10.32 -0.34 20.19
CA PHE A 368 -9.41 0.38 19.30
C PHE A 368 -9.31 1.85 19.67
N GLU A 369 -8.19 2.47 19.32
CA GLU A 369 -7.96 3.91 19.40
C GLU A 369 -7.45 4.41 18.05
N VAL A 370 -8.02 5.50 17.55
CA VAL A 370 -7.63 6.08 16.26
C VAL A 370 -7.76 7.60 16.27
N MET A 371 -6.84 8.28 15.60
CA MET A 371 -6.93 9.71 15.33
C MET A 371 -7.76 9.94 14.08
N VAL A 372 -8.75 10.81 14.17
CA VAL A 372 -9.67 11.18 13.09
C VAL A 372 -9.78 12.71 12.98
N PRO A 373 -10.20 13.26 11.84
CA PRO A 373 -10.63 14.66 11.77
C PRO A 373 -11.73 14.95 12.78
N ALA A 374 -11.72 16.16 13.35
CA ALA A 374 -12.83 16.63 14.16
C ALA A 374 -14.11 16.75 13.29
N GLY A 375 -15.26 16.46 13.89
CA GLY A 375 -16.57 16.44 13.22
C GLY A 375 -17.31 15.12 13.41
N ASP A 376 -18.34 14.89 12.60
CA ASP A 376 -19.14 13.67 12.70
C ASP A 376 -18.37 12.47 12.16
N VAL A 377 -18.39 11.37 12.92
CA VAL A 377 -17.74 10.11 12.59
C VAL A 377 -18.74 8.98 12.73
N ARG A 378 -18.95 8.22 11.65
CA ARG A 378 -19.74 7.00 11.67
C ARG A 378 -18.81 5.80 11.84
N VAL A 379 -19.16 4.92 12.76
CA VAL A 379 -18.41 3.70 13.05
C VAL A 379 -19.34 2.51 12.92
N GLU A 380 -18.93 1.50 12.17
CA GLU A 380 -19.70 0.26 11.97
C GLU A 380 -18.83 -0.94 12.37
N ALA A 381 -19.39 -1.85 13.16
CA ALA A 381 -18.79 -3.12 13.55
C ALA A 381 -19.56 -4.28 12.91
N LEU A 382 -18.81 -5.19 12.27
CA LEU A 382 -19.32 -6.41 11.65
C LEU A 382 -18.59 -7.62 12.23
N ARG A 383 -19.32 -8.73 12.39
CA ARG A 383 -18.80 -9.99 12.92
C ARG A 383 -19.64 -11.13 12.34
N GLY A 384 -19.14 -11.85 11.35
CA GLY A 384 -19.84 -13.00 10.74
C GLY A 384 -21.27 -12.73 10.28
N PHE A 385 -22.01 -13.83 10.08
CA PHE A 385 -23.42 -13.79 9.67
C PHE A 385 -24.39 -14.02 10.83
N GLU A 386 -23.90 -14.40 12.02
CA GLU A 386 -24.73 -14.61 13.21
C GLU A 386 -25.02 -13.33 13.98
N TRP A 387 -24.31 -12.24 13.66
CA TRP A 387 -24.42 -10.98 14.37
C TRP A 387 -25.07 -9.93 13.49
N ILE A 388 -25.97 -9.16 14.10
CA ILE A 388 -26.49 -7.94 13.50
C ILE A 388 -25.35 -6.90 13.54
N PRO A 389 -24.97 -6.30 12.41
CA PRO A 389 -24.00 -5.20 12.40
C PRO A 389 -24.46 -4.08 13.34
N ALA A 390 -23.53 -3.55 14.12
CA ALA A 390 -23.79 -2.41 15.00
C ALA A 390 -23.13 -1.17 14.38
N ASP A 391 -23.85 -0.06 14.33
CA ASP A 391 -23.27 1.21 13.89
C ASP A 391 -23.72 2.37 14.76
N GLU A 392 -22.82 3.34 14.94
CA GLU A 392 -23.03 4.53 15.74
C GLU A 392 -22.43 5.74 15.02
N THR A 393 -23.06 6.90 15.19
CA THR A 393 -22.49 8.18 14.72
C THR A 393 -22.25 9.07 15.93
N VAL A 394 -21.01 9.54 16.06
CA VAL A 394 -20.57 10.40 17.16
C VAL A 394 -19.96 11.68 16.62
N SER A 395 -20.10 12.78 17.35
CA SER A 395 -19.39 14.02 17.05
C SER A 395 -18.04 14.02 17.80
N ALA A 396 -16.95 13.93 17.05
CA ALA A 396 -15.59 13.98 17.57
C ALA A 396 -15.12 15.43 17.69
N LEU A 397 -14.96 15.91 18.93
CA LEU A 397 -14.59 17.30 19.19
C LEU A 397 -13.08 17.49 19.11
N ALA A 398 -12.64 18.61 18.53
CA ALA A 398 -11.22 18.93 18.36
C ALA A 398 -10.45 18.85 19.68
N ASP A 399 -9.26 18.23 19.63
CA ASP A 399 -8.36 17.99 20.75
C ASP A 399 -8.98 17.22 21.93
N GLN A 400 -10.07 16.48 21.70
CA GLN A 400 -10.73 15.65 22.71
C GLN A 400 -10.71 14.17 22.35
N THR A 401 -10.93 13.34 23.38
CA THR A 401 -11.20 11.92 23.21
C THR A 401 -12.70 11.67 23.26
N THR A 402 -13.25 11.12 22.17
CA THR A 402 -14.64 10.67 22.10
C THR A 402 -14.68 9.14 22.20
N THR A 403 -15.52 8.63 23.08
CA THR A 403 -15.75 7.18 23.22
C THR A 403 -16.98 6.76 22.41
N VAL A 404 -16.88 5.63 21.72
CA VAL A 404 -18.01 4.99 21.01
C VAL A 404 -18.14 3.54 21.48
N GLU A 405 -19.36 3.14 21.85
CA GLU A 405 -19.69 1.76 22.19
C GLU A 405 -20.61 1.18 21.11
N LEU A 406 -20.17 0.11 20.46
CA LEU A 406 -20.94 -0.62 19.46
C LEU A 406 -21.47 -1.89 20.11
N ARG A 407 -22.79 -1.93 20.38
CA ARG A 407 -23.43 -3.08 21.03
C ARG A 407 -23.99 -4.01 19.97
N MET A 408 -23.36 -5.18 19.82
CA MET A 408 -23.78 -6.18 18.84
C MET A 408 -24.84 -7.10 19.42
N GLU A 409 -25.82 -7.44 18.58
CA GLU A 409 -26.87 -8.41 18.89
C GLU A 409 -26.69 -9.66 18.01
N ARG A 410 -27.11 -10.82 18.51
CA ARG A 410 -27.15 -12.05 17.71
C ARG A 410 -28.48 -12.17 16.97
N LEU A 411 -28.43 -12.59 15.70
CA LEU A 411 -29.60 -12.89 14.86
C LEU A 411 -30.40 -14.10 15.39
N SER A 412 -29.73 -15.06 16.02
CA SER A 412 -30.36 -16.24 16.63
C SER A 412 -29.76 -16.57 18.00
N ASP A 413 -30.56 -17.24 18.83
CA ASP A 413 -30.12 -17.76 20.12
C ASP A 413 -29.02 -18.83 19.91
N PRO A 414 -27.80 -18.65 20.46
CA PRO A 414 -26.68 -19.58 20.28
C PRO A 414 -27.00 -21.02 20.74
N GLY A 415 -28.05 -21.22 21.55
CA GLY A 415 -28.52 -22.56 21.92
C GLY A 415 -29.37 -23.29 20.88
N GLN A 416 -29.73 -22.65 19.76
CA GLN A 416 -30.65 -23.21 18.75
C GLN A 416 -30.06 -23.38 17.35
N SER A 417 -28.88 -22.80 17.07
CA SER A 417 -28.22 -22.89 15.77
C SER A 417 -26.98 -23.79 15.81
N ASN A 418 -27.04 -24.96 15.16
CA ASN A 418 -25.85 -25.78 14.85
C ASN A 418 -25.06 -25.19 13.64
N TRP A 419 -25.07 -23.87 13.49
CA TRP A 419 -24.44 -23.22 12.35
C TRP A 419 -22.97 -23.00 12.66
N VAL A 420 -22.13 -23.32 11.68
CA VAL A 420 -20.68 -23.12 11.74
C VAL A 420 -20.33 -22.31 10.51
N SER A 421 -19.81 -21.09 10.70
CA SER A 421 -19.33 -20.28 9.58
C SER A 421 -17.97 -20.79 9.15
N GLY A 422 -17.76 -20.95 7.86
CA GLY A 422 -16.46 -21.32 7.36
C GLY A 422 -16.17 -20.77 5.98
N ASP A 423 -14.88 -20.58 5.73
CA ASP A 423 -14.35 -20.17 4.44
C ASP A 423 -13.30 -21.20 3.99
N THR A 424 -13.52 -21.76 2.81
CA THR A 424 -12.65 -22.78 2.22
C THR A 424 -11.70 -22.21 1.16
N HIS A 425 -11.71 -20.89 0.96
CA HIS A 425 -10.90 -20.20 -0.03
C HIS A 425 -10.30 -18.93 0.56
N VAL A 426 -9.49 -19.11 1.60
CA VAL A 426 -8.69 -18.04 2.21
C VAL A 426 -7.24 -18.20 1.75
N HIS A 427 -6.57 -17.09 1.46
CA HIS A 427 -5.15 -17.09 1.12
C HIS A 427 -4.35 -16.41 2.23
N ASP A 428 -3.34 -17.09 2.75
CA ASP A 428 -2.43 -16.57 3.77
C ASP A 428 -1.39 -15.64 3.14
N LEU A 429 -1.63 -14.35 3.28
CA LEU A 429 -0.68 -13.32 2.83
C LEU A 429 0.35 -13.04 3.93
N HIS A 430 0.95 -14.12 4.47
CA HIS A 430 2.07 -14.05 5.42
C HIS A 430 3.31 -13.39 4.80
N GLU A 431 3.43 -13.49 3.48
CA GLU A 431 4.40 -12.79 2.66
C GLU A 431 3.73 -11.57 2.00
N GLY A 432 4.43 -10.44 1.94
CA GLY A 432 3.91 -9.20 1.37
C GLY A 432 4.02 -7.99 2.31
N ARG A 433 3.43 -6.87 1.85
CA ARG A 433 3.64 -5.51 2.40
C ARG A 433 3.49 -5.38 3.92
N TYR A 434 2.75 -6.28 4.58
CA TYR A 434 2.35 -6.15 5.99
C TYR A 434 2.85 -7.26 6.93
N GLY A 435 3.47 -8.32 6.42
CA GLY A 435 4.20 -9.30 7.23
C GLY A 435 3.39 -10.02 8.33
N LEU A 436 2.10 -10.30 8.09
CA LEU A 436 1.21 -10.88 9.10
C LEU A 436 1.74 -12.22 9.62
N SER A 437 1.78 -12.38 10.93
CA SER A 437 1.98 -13.66 11.60
C SER A 437 0.74 -14.55 11.51
N GLN A 438 0.91 -15.86 11.71
CA GLN A 438 -0.20 -16.81 11.81
C GLN A 438 -1.20 -16.43 12.90
N GLN A 439 -0.72 -15.90 14.03
CA GLN A 439 -1.58 -15.45 15.13
C GLN A 439 -2.42 -14.24 14.71
N GLU A 440 -1.81 -13.22 14.10
CA GLU A 440 -2.53 -12.02 13.65
C GLU A 440 -3.56 -12.36 12.57
N PHE A 441 -3.21 -13.27 11.65
CA PHE A 441 -4.15 -13.78 10.66
C PHE A 441 -5.32 -14.53 11.31
N PHE A 442 -5.03 -15.44 12.26
CA PHE A 442 -6.05 -16.16 13.01
C PHE A 442 -6.98 -15.22 13.80
N ASP A 443 -6.45 -14.15 14.40
CA ASP A 443 -7.26 -13.16 15.10
C ASP A 443 -8.18 -12.37 14.16
N GLN A 444 -7.78 -12.15 12.90
CA GLN A 444 -8.65 -11.56 11.88
C GLN A 444 -9.82 -12.49 11.51
N LEU A 445 -9.55 -13.78 11.36
CA LEU A 445 -10.59 -14.80 11.12
C LEU A 445 -11.60 -14.84 12.27
N ARG A 446 -11.11 -14.76 13.51
CA ARG A 446 -11.95 -14.67 14.71
C ARG A 446 -12.77 -13.39 14.75
N ALA A 447 -12.23 -12.25 14.29
CA ALA A 447 -12.96 -10.99 14.18
C ALA A 447 -14.05 -11.04 13.10
N ASP A 448 -13.86 -11.84 12.05
CA ASP A 448 -14.88 -12.13 11.04
C ASP A 448 -15.83 -13.29 11.42
N ASP A 449 -15.65 -13.89 12.60
CA ASP A 449 -16.43 -15.02 13.13
C ASP A 449 -16.40 -16.28 12.23
N LEU A 450 -15.28 -16.51 11.55
CA LEU A 450 -15.03 -17.71 10.75
C LEU A 450 -14.57 -18.85 11.65
N HIS A 451 -15.45 -19.81 11.91
CA HIS A 451 -15.23 -20.92 12.83
C HIS A 451 -14.36 -22.02 12.21
N ILE A 452 -14.45 -22.22 10.90
CA ILE A 452 -13.59 -23.15 10.15
C ILE A 452 -12.98 -22.41 8.97
N THR A 453 -11.68 -22.27 8.96
CA THR A 453 -10.94 -21.69 7.84
C THR A 453 -9.99 -22.71 7.26
N ASN A 454 -10.13 -22.96 5.97
CA ASN A 454 -9.10 -23.62 5.20
C ASN A 454 -8.27 -22.58 4.48
N ASP A 455 -7.01 -22.51 4.86
CA ASP A 455 -6.05 -21.60 4.29
C ASP A 455 -5.26 -22.27 3.17
N LEU A 456 -5.10 -21.53 2.08
CA LEU A 456 -4.50 -21.97 0.83
C LEU A 456 -3.30 -21.08 0.52
N ILE A 457 -2.20 -21.71 0.14
CA ILE A 457 -1.11 -20.98 -0.50
C ILE A 457 -1.55 -20.55 -1.91
N HIS A 458 -1.43 -19.25 -2.20
CA HIS A 458 -1.70 -18.70 -3.52
C HIS A 458 -0.45 -18.62 -4.38
N MET A 459 -0.64 -18.49 -5.70
CA MET A 459 0.41 -18.08 -6.62
C MET A 459 -0.02 -16.80 -7.33
N ASP A 460 0.52 -15.65 -6.93
CA ASP A 460 0.36 -14.40 -7.67
C ASP A 460 1.36 -14.35 -8.83
N GLY A 461 0.88 -14.71 -10.01
CA GLY A 461 1.67 -14.78 -11.23
C GLY A 461 2.73 -15.89 -11.18
N THR A 462 3.95 -15.54 -10.75
CA THR A 462 5.09 -16.45 -10.64
C THR A 462 5.65 -16.58 -9.22
N LYS A 463 5.08 -15.83 -8.26
CA LYS A 463 5.47 -15.89 -6.85
C LYS A 463 4.46 -16.74 -6.09
N ILE A 464 4.96 -17.57 -5.18
CA ILE A 464 4.14 -18.25 -4.17
C ILE A 464 3.93 -17.28 -3.02
N MET A 465 2.68 -17.02 -2.68
CA MET A 465 2.27 -16.15 -1.58
C MET A 465 1.83 -17.04 -0.43
N GLY A 466 2.67 -17.09 0.61
CA GLY A 466 2.49 -17.98 1.76
C GLY A 466 3.78 -18.70 2.09
N ARG A 467 3.95 -19.10 3.36
CA ARG A 467 5.19 -19.75 3.80
C ARG A 467 5.06 -21.25 3.62
N TRP A 468 5.96 -21.85 2.84
CA TRP A 468 6.01 -23.31 2.66
C TRP A 468 6.03 -24.11 3.97
N GLY A 469 6.62 -23.56 5.04
CA GLY A 469 6.65 -24.20 6.35
C GLY A 469 5.28 -24.32 7.02
N ASP A 470 4.30 -23.55 6.58
CA ASP A 470 2.97 -23.47 7.19
C ASP A 470 2.04 -24.57 6.64
N LEU A 471 2.32 -25.12 5.45
CA LEU A 471 1.63 -26.26 4.83
C LEU A 471 1.96 -27.60 5.52
N THR A 472 1.57 -27.72 6.79
CA THR A 472 1.80 -28.92 7.60
C THR A 472 0.72 -29.99 7.39
N GLY A 473 -0.47 -29.61 6.89
CA GLY A 473 -1.66 -30.46 6.88
C GLY A 473 -2.32 -30.63 8.26
N GLU A 474 -1.74 -30.00 9.29
CA GLU A 474 -2.25 -29.97 10.66
C GLU A 474 -3.00 -28.66 10.93
N ASP A 475 -3.79 -28.66 12.00
CA ASP A 475 -4.42 -27.43 12.48
C ASP A 475 -3.35 -26.48 13.04
N TYR A 476 -3.54 -25.18 12.82
CA TYR A 476 -2.73 -24.15 13.45
C TYR A 476 -2.74 -24.35 14.97
N SER A 477 -1.58 -24.28 15.61
CA SER A 477 -1.46 -24.55 17.05
C SER A 477 -2.30 -23.64 17.97
N GLY A 478 -2.71 -22.46 17.48
CA GLY A 478 -3.63 -21.55 18.18
C GLY A 478 -5.12 -21.86 17.98
N SER A 479 -5.46 -22.88 17.18
CA SER A 479 -6.84 -23.33 16.99
C SER A 479 -7.47 -23.76 18.31
N THR A 480 -8.78 -23.59 18.39
CA THR A 480 -9.62 -23.89 19.55
C THR A 480 -10.80 -24.76 19.13
N ASP A 481 -11.60 -25.23 20.09
CA ASP A 481 -12.83 -25.99 19.79
C ASP A 481 -13.85 -25.18 18.96
N ASP A 482 -13.84 -23.85 19.09
CA ASP A 482 -14.78 -22.94 18.40
C ASP A 482 -14.22 -22.37 17.08
N TYR A 483 -12.90 -22.33 16.93
CA TYR A 483 -12.20 -21.70 15.80
C TYR A 483 -11.03 -22.56 15.35
N VAL A 484 -11.14 -23.14 14.16
CA VAL A 484 -10.13 -24.00 13.54
C VAL A 484 -9.58 -23.32 12.30
N LEU A 485 -8.27 -23.09 12.30
CA LEU A 485 -7.52 -22.69 11.11
C LEU A 485 -6.64 -23.86 10.68
N ARG A 486 -6.86 -24.35 9.47
CA ARG A 486 -6.07 -25.42 8.90
C ARG A 486 -5.32 -24.94 7.66
N TYR A 487 -4.04 -25.28 7.57
CA TYR A 487 -3.24 -25.08 6.38
C TYR A 487 -3.24 -26.39 5.57
N THR A 488 -4.16 -26.51 4.60
CA THR A 488 -4.18 -27.64 3.66
C THR A 488 -3.91 -27.22 2.23
N GLN A 489 -3.51 -28.17 1.39
CA GLN A 489 -3.59 -28.03 -0.06
C GLN A 489 -5.02 -28.18 -0.57
#